data_AF-A0AAW1D5S2-F1
#
_entry.id   AF-A0AAW1D5S2-F1
#
_cell.length_a   1.000
_cell.length_b   1.000
_cell.length_c   1.000
_cell.angle_alpha   90.00
_cell.angle_beta   90.00
_cell.angle_gamma   90.00
#
_symmetry.space_group_name_H-M   'P 1'
#
loop_
_entity.id
_entity.type
_entity.pdbx_description
1 polymer ?
#
loop_
_entity_poly.entity_id
_entity_poly.type
_entity_poly.pdbx_seq_one_letter_code
_entity_poly.pdbx_strand_id
1 'polypeptide(L)'
;MHFNSTYNARVKAFNSTGEGDYSEIIGLQTAEVAWFTFDPCISGPDLRFSEDNCSVSACEGYEHRVALGSVGFSRGVHYWEFTIDRYDTDTDPSFGIARIDVTKDQMLGKDEKGWGMYIDRQRSWFVHAKVHGQRCEGGIQQGSTVGVLLDLNRHQVSFYVNEEPHGPIAFHNLYGVFYPAVSVNRGVTVTLHTALDVPSDIEDS
;
A
#
# COMPACT_ATOMS: atom_id res chain seq x y z
N MET A 1 -5.25 9.90 -10.47
CA MET A 1 -4.53 11.16 -10.13
C MET A 1 -3.04 10.87 -10.20
N HIS A 2 -2.20 11.79 -10.68
CA HIS A 2 -0.74 11.61 -10.64
C HIS A 2 -0.21 12.44 -9.48
N PHE A 3 0.76 11.91 -8.74
CA PHE A 3 1.46 12.65 -7.68
C PHE A 3 2.75 13.25 -8.25
N ASN A 4 3.26 14.30 -7.61
CA ASN A 4 4.41 15.08 -8.05
C ASN A 4 4.43 15.42 -9.55
N SER A 5 3.27 15.83 -10.10
CA SER A 5 3.07 16.09 -11.52
C SER A 5 2.51 17.48 -11.72
N THR A 6 3.08 18.19 -12.70
CA THR A 6 2.54 19.48 -13.17
C THR A 6 1.58 19.23 -14.33
N TYR A 7 0.35 19.73 -14.21
CA TYR A 7 -0.65 19.72 -15.26
C TYR A 7 -0.90 21.14 -15.73
N ASN A 8 -0.85 21.35 -17.03
CA ASN A 8 -1.23 22.62 -17.63
C ASN A 8 -2.64 22.48 -18.20
N ALA A 9 -3.57 23.26 -17.66
CA ALA A 9 -4.96 23.30 -18.10
C ALA A 9 -5.30 24.67 -18.65
N ARG A 10 -6.19 24.70 -19.66
CA ARG A 10 -6.82 25.93 -20.17
C ARG A 10 -8.27 25.63 -20.52
N VAL A 11 -9.14 26.60 -20.32
CA VAL A 11 -10.58 26.46 -20.60
C VAL A 11 -10.98 27.40 -21.73
N LYS A 12 -11.98 27.04 -22.52
CA LYS A 12 -12.62 27.94 -23.49
C LYS A 12 -14.13 27.82 -23.37
N ALA A 13 -14.83 28.89 -23.73
CA ALA A 13 -16.29 28.89 -23.77
C ALA A 13 -16.81 28.29 -25.09
N PHE A 14 -17.93 27.56 -25.03
CA PHE A 14 -18.61 27.02 -26.20
C PHE A 14 -20.12 27.27 -26.08
N ASN A 15 -20.75 27.82 -27.12
CA ASN A 15 -22.21 27.95 -27.22
C ASN A 15 -22.70 27.85 -28.67
N SER A 16 -24.01 28.02 -28.89
CA SER A 16 -24.64 27.96 -30.22
C SER A 16 -24.14 29.01 -31.22
N THR A 17 -23.47 30.05 -30.74
CA THR A 17 -22.97 31.17 -31.53
C THR A 17 -21.48 31.01 -31.89
N GLY A 18 -20.81 29.99 -31.32
CA GLY A 18 -19.42 29.66 -31.63
C GLY A 18 -18.59 29.33 -30.38
N GLU A 19 -17.27 29.31 -30.59
CA GLU A 19 -16.29 29.07 -29.53
C GLU A 19 -15.58 30.38 -29.17
N GLY A 20 -15.34 30.61 -27.88
CA GLY A 20 -14.50 31.70 -27.40
C GLY A 20 -13.01 31.34 -27.41
N ASP A 21 -12.17 32.32 -27.14
CA ASP A 21 -10.73 32.11 -26.98
C ASP A 21 -10.43 31.24 -25.76
N TYR A 22 -9.26 30.58 -25.81
CA TYR A 22 -8.73 29.88 -24.64
C TYR A 22 -8.32 30.88 -23.55
N SER A 23 -8.54 30.50 -22.30
CA SER A 23 -7.98 31.17 -21.12
C SER A 23 -6.45 31.11 -21.12
N GLU A 24 -5.85 31.89 -20.24
CA GLU A 24 -4.46 31.66 -19.82
C GLU A 24 -4.27 30.24 -19.25
N ILE A 25 -3.02 29.77 -19.27
CA ILE A 25 -2.66 28.46 -18.75
C ILE A 25 -2.69 28.50 -17.23
N ILE A 26 -3.44 27.58 -16.63
CA ILE A 26 -3.42 27.29 -15.21
C ILE A 26 -2.51 26.08 -15.00
N GLY A 27 -1.43 26.27 -14.26
CA GLY A 27 -0.57 25.20 -13.79
C GLY A 27 -1.14 24.60 -12.50
N LEU A 28 -1.30 23.29 -12.44
CA LEU A 28 -1.68 22.53 -11.26
C LEU A 28 -0.52 21.61 -10.89
N GLN A 29 0.02 21.74 -9.68
CA GLN A 29 1.01 20.81 -9.16
C GLN A 29 0.33 19.91 -8.12
N THR A 30 0.43 18.61 -8.31
CA THR A 30 -0.05 17.63 -7.33
C THR A 30 1.02 17.42 -6.27
N ALA A 31 0.60 17.14 -5.03
CA ALA A 31 1.50 16.91 -3.89
C ALA A 31 2.60 15.90 -4.23
N GLU A 32 3.79 16.11 -3.65
CA GLU A 32 4.95 15.24 -3.83
C GLU A 32 4.69 13.84 -3.27
N VAL A 33 3.95 13.80 -2.16
CA VAL A 33 3.57 12.57 -1.45
C VAL A 33 2.08 12.25 -1.66
N ALA A 34 1.75 10.95 -1.62
CA ALA A 34 0.38 10.49 -1.78
C ALA A 34 -0.32 10.36 -0.43
N TRP A 35 -1.41 11.11 -0.25
CA TRP A 35 -2.32 10.95 0.88
C TRP A 35 -3.46 10.00 0.51
N PHE A 36 -3.69 8.98 1.34
CA PHE A 36 -4.78 8.01 1.18
C PHE A 36 -5.09 7.33 2.53
N THR A 37 -6.22 6.63 2.58
CA THR A 37 -6.70 5.84 3.71
C THR A 37 -7.01 4.41 3.24
N PHE A 38 -7.49 3.53 4.11
CA PHE A 38 -8.19 2.34 3.64
C PHE A 38 -9.50 2.69 2.92
N ASP A 39 -9.96 1.82 2.04
CA ASP A 39 -11.27 1.90 1.40
C ASP A 39 -12.11 0.66 1.74
N PRO A 40 -13.12 0.80 2.62
CA PRO A 40 -14.01 -0.30 3.00
C PRO A 40 -14.78 -0.90 1.83
N CYS A 41 -15.05 -0.15 0.75
CA CYS A 41 -15.85 -0.61 -0.39
C CYS A 41 -15.09 -1.62 -1.26
N ILE A 42 -13.76 -1.52 -1.30
CA ILE A 42 -12.90 -2.42 -2.07
C ILE A 42 -12.10 -3.38 -1.18
N SER A 43 -12.34 -3.36 0.13
CA SER A 43 -11.71 -4.26 1.10
C SER A 43 -12.56 -5.51 1.33
N GLY A 44 -11.98 -6.50 2.02
CA GLY A 44 -12.65 -7.75 2.36
C GLY A 44 -13.80 -7.57 3.35
N PRO A 45 -14.74 -8.54 3.39
CA PRO A 45 -15.75 -8.58 4.43
C PRO A 45 -15.10 -8.81 5.80
N ASP A 46 -15.86 -8.63 6.87
CA ASP A 46 -15.43 -8.91 8.25
C ASP A 46 -14.21 -8.09 8.72
N LEU A 47 -14.00 -6.91 8.14
CA LEU A 47 -13.03 -5.92 8.59
C LEU A 47 -13.75 -4.79 9.34
N ARG A 48 -13.13 -4.29 10.40
CA ARG A 48 -13.56 -3.08 11.13
C ARG A 48 -12.54 -1.99 10.92
N PHE A 49 -13.02 -0.87 10.40
CA PHE A 49 -12.23 0.34 10.17
C PHE A 49 -12.51 1.36 11.27
N SER A 50 -11.53 2.21 11.57
CA SER A 50 -11.74 3.44 12.36
C SER A 50 -12.61 4.44 11.60
N GLU A 51 -13.12 5.47 12.29
CA GLU A 51 -13.99 6.50 11.68
C GLU A 51 -13.32 7.25 10.51
N ASP A 52 -12.00 7.41 10.58
CA ASP A 52 -11.17 8.05 9.56
C ASP A 52 -10.62 7.06 8.50
N ASN A 53 -10.93 5.77 8.61
CA ASN A 53 -10.41 4.69 7.78
C ASN A 53 -8.87 4.57 7.77
N CYS A 54 -8.18 5.06 8.79
CA CYS A 54 -6.73 4.90 8.92
C CYS A 54 -6.34 3.59 9.62
N SER A 55 -7.18 3.07 10.50
CA SER A 55 -6.93 1.83 11.23
C SER A 55 -7.84 0.70 10.75
N VAL A 56 -7.32 -0.53 10.75
CA VAL A 56 -8.09 -1.72 10.40
C VAL A 56 -7.79 -2.87 11.37
N SER A 57 -8.85 -3.62 11.71
CA SER A 57 -8.76 -4.87 12.46
C SER A 57 -9.70 -5.91 11.85
N ALA A 58 -9.33 -7.18 11.94
CA ALA A 58 -10.27 -8.25 11.61
C ALA A 58 -11.32 -8.42 12.71
N CYS A 59 -12.54 -8.78 12.31
CA CYS A 59 -13.56 -9.32 13.21
C CYS A 59 -13.10 -10.66 13.82
N GLU A 60 -13.94 -11.28 14.67
CA GLU A 60 -13.55 -12.46 15.48
C GLU A 60 -13.22 -13.76 14.71
N GLY A 61 -13.17 -13.73 13.38
CA GLY A 61 -12.80 -14.89 12.54
C GLY A 61 -11.30 -15.21 12.58
N TYR A 62 -10.96 -16.48 12.37
CA TYR A 62 -9.57 -16.96 12.26
C TYR A 62 -8.99 -16.88 10.84
N GLU A 63 -9.79 -16.42 9.88
CA GLU A 63 -9.36 -16.27 8.50
C GLU A 63 -8.77 -14.88 8.29
N HIS A 64 -7.72 -14.81 7.47
CA HIS A 64 -7.19 -13.51 7.07
C HIS A 64 -8.18 -12.78 6.16
N ARG A 65 -8.26 -11.46 6.34
CA ARG A 65 -9.05 -10.56 5.51
C ARG A 65 -8.16 -9.46 4.96
N VAL A 66 -8.25 -9.19 3.66
CA VAL A 66 -7.44 -8.18 2.98
C VAL A 66 -8.12 -6.82 3.01
N ALA A 67 -7.44 -5.82 3.54
CA ALA A 67 -7.78 -4.41 3.41
C ALA A 67 -6.95 -3.77 2.29
N LEU A 68 -7.57 -2.91 1.48
CA LEU A 68 -6.90 -2.15 0.42
C LEU A 68 -6.94 -0.65 0.71
N GLY A 69 -5.87 0.05 0.33
CA GLY A 69 -5.83 1.51 0.30
C GLY A 69 -6.78 2.06 -0.77
N SER A 70 -7.24 3.30 -0.60
CA SER A 70 -8.19 3.97 -1.51
C SER A 70 -7.58 4.43 -2.83
N VAL A 71 -6.24 4.41 -2.94
CA VAL A 71 -5.50 4.92 -4.11
C VAL A 71 -4.65 3.81 -4.74
N GLY A 72 -4.76 3.67 -6.06
CA GLY A 72 -3.94 2.77 -6.87
C GLY A 72 -2.80 3.52 -7.56
N PHE A 73 -1.59 2.98 -7.48
CA PHE A 73 -0.37 3.52 -8.07
C PHE A 73 -0.01 2.79 -9.36
N SER A 74 0.40 3.54 -10.38
CA SER A 74 0.77 3.00 -11.70
C SER A 74 2.12 3.50 -12.23
N ARG A 75 2.77 4.42 -11.51
CA ARG A 75 4.08 4.99 -11.82
C ARG A 75 4.66 5.74 -10.62
N GLY A 76 5.95 6.05 -10.65
CA GLY A 76 6.65 6.78 -9.59
C GLY A 76 7.09 5.88 -8.45
N VAL A 77 7.62 6.51 -7.40
CA VAL A 77 8.07 5.85 -6.17
C VAL A 77 7.17 6.30 -5.04
N HIS A 78 6.62 5.35 -4.28
CA HIS A 78 5.67 5.62 -3.19
C HIS A 78 6.07 4.84 -1.95
N TYR A 79 5.99 5.50 -0.80
CA TYR A 79 6.27 4.90 0.49
C TYR A 79 5.10 5.15 1.46
N TRP A 80 4.76 4.13 2.24
CA TRP A 80 3.78 4.20 3.32
C TRP A 80 4.14 3.19 4.39
N GLU A 81 3.61 3.39 5.60
CA GLU A 81 3.89 2.53 6.73
C GLU A 81 2.61 2.03 7.41
N PHE A 82 2.74 0.90 8.09
CA PHE A 82 1.73 0.38 8.99
C PHE A 82 2.30 0.29 10.40
N THR A 83 1.67 0.95 11.37
CA THR A 83 1.97 0.75 12.79
C THR A 83 1.15 -0.43 13.31
N ILE A 84 1.81 -1.32 14.08
CA ILE A 84 1.15 -2.44 14.75
C ILE A 84 0.55 -1.97 16.08
N ASP A 85 -0.72 -1.55 16.06
CA ASP A 85 -1.41 -1.05 17.25
C ASP A 85 -1.67 -2.16 18.28
N ARG A 86 -1.94 -3.37 17.78
CA ARG A 86 -2.29 -4.54 18.59
C ARG A 86 -1.77 -5.81 17.93
N TYR A 87 -1.13 -6.66 18.71
CA TYR A 87 -0.62 -7.95 18.24
C TYR A 87 -0.65 -9.00 19.37
N ASP A 88 -1.82 -9.59 19.59
CA ASP A 88 -2.09 -10.45 20.76
C ASP A 88 -2.06 -11.95 20.45
N THR A 89 -1.98 -12.31 19.17
CA THR A 89 -2.13 -13.68 18.68
C THR A 89 -0.87 -14.13 17.96
N ASP A 90 -0.63 -15.44 17.92
CA ASP A 90 0.39 -16.04 17.04
C ASP A 90 -0.19 -16.18 15.63
N THR A 91 -0.56 -15.05 15.03
CA THR A 91 -0.94 -14.97 13.61
C THR A 91 0.10 -14.14 12.88
N ASP A 92 0.24 -14.35 11.58
CA ASP A 92 1.26 -13.68 10.78
C ASP A 92 0.56 -12.67 9.86
N PRO A 93 0.40 -11.40 10.25
CA PRO A 93 -0.13 -10.40 9.33
C PRO A 93 0.77 -10.28 8.09
N SER A 94 0.16 -9.97 6.96
CA SER A 94 0.89 -9.80 5.70
C SER A 94 0.69 -8.41 5.12
N PHE A 95 1.79 -7.75 4.75
CA PHE A 95 1.83 -6.37 4.27
C PHE A 95 2.37 -6.34 2.84
N GLY A 96 1.87 -5.44 1.99
CA GLY A 96 2.43 -5.26 0.66
C GLY A 96 1.48 -4.55 -0.30
N ILE A 97 1.38 -5.11 -1.50
CA ILE A 97 0.64 -4.52 -2.61
C ILE A 97 -0.29 -5.55 -3.27
N ALA A 98 -1.37 -5.08 -3.87
CA ALA A 98 -2.31 -5.96 -4.55
C ALA A 98 -2.96 -5.31 -5.79
N ARG A 99 -3.55 -6.13 -6.65
CA ARG A 99 -4.56 -5.68 -7.63
C ARG A 99 -5.89 -5.45 -6.92
N ILE A 100 -6.73 -4.59 -7.51
CA ILE A 100 -8.06 -4.29 -6.97
C ILE A 100 -8.95 -5.54 -6.83
N ASP A 101 -8.77 -6.51 -7.72
CA ASP A 101 -9.51 -7.77 -7.79
C ASP A 101 -8.80 -8.94 -7.10
N VAL A 102 -7.85 -8.64 -6.20
CA VAL A 102 -7.26 -9.63 -5.27
C VAL A 102 -8.35 -10.32 -4.46
N THR A 103 -8.11 -11.59 -4.13
CA THR A 103 -8.95 -12.41 -3.28
C THR A 103 -8.86 -11.90 -1.84
N LYS A 104 -10.00 -11.58 -1.22
CA LYS A 104 -10.06 -10.79 0.02
C LYS A 104 -10.28 -11.61 1.29
N ASP A 105 -10.63 -12.88 1.14
CA ASP A 105 -10.95 -13.85 2.18
C ASP A 105 -9.79 -14.82 2.47
N GLN A 106 -8.56 -14.40 2.19
CA GLN A 106 -7.33 -15.15 2.48
C GLN A 106 -6.16 -14.22 2.80
N MET A 107 -5.02 -14.80 3.18
CA MET A 107 -3.78 -14.06 3.39
C MET A 107 -3.28 -13.46 2.07
N LEU A 108 -2.78 -12.22 2.12
CA LEU A 108 -2.18 -11.53 0.99
C LEU A 108 -1.04 -12.37 0.38
N GLY A 109 -1.00 -12.49 -0.95
CA GLY A 109 0.00 -13.29 -1.68
C GLY A 109 -0.36 -14.78 -1.85
N LYS A 110 -1.51 -15.23 -1.33
CA LYS A 110 -2.05 -16.58 -1.62
C LYS A 110 -2.72 -16.70 -3.00
N ASP A 111 -2.88 -15.61 -3.73
CA ASP A 111 -3.24 -15.62 -5.16
C ASP A 111 -2.15 -14.94 -6.01
N GLU A 112 -2.40 -14.87 -7.32
CA GLU A 112 -1.51 -14.23 -8.30
C GLU A 112 -1.65 -12.70 -8.34
N LYS A 113 -2.47 -12.12 -7.46
CA LYS A 113 -2.86 -10.70 -7.49
C LYS A 113 -2.38 -9.93 -6.26
N GLY A 114 -1.86 -10.61 -5.25
CA GLY A 114 -1.19 -10.04 -4.10
C GLY A 114 0.31 -10.34 -4.09
N TRP A 115 1.10 -9.38 -3.61
CA TRP A 115 2.51 -9.52 -3.29
C TRP A 115 2.69 -9.03 -1.87
N GLY A 116 3.08 -9.93 -0.96
CA GLY A 116 3.12 -9.63 0.45
C GLY A 116 4.39 -10.11 1.12
N MET A 117 4.68 -9.52 2.27
CA MET A 117 5.57 -10.04 3.29
C MET A 117 4.71 -10.39 4.49
N TYR A 118 4.64 -11.66 4.86
CA TYR A 118 4.07 -12.04 6.16
C TYR A 118 5.19 -12.14 7.19
N ILE A 119 4.90 -11.68 8.40
CA ILE A 119 5.90 -11.46 9.43
C ILE A 119 5.32 -11.86 10.80
N ASP A 120 6.09 -12.65 11.53
CA ASP A 120 5.81 -13.07 12.89
C ASP A 120 6.67 -12.25 13.88
N ARG A 121 6.76 -12.68 15.14
CA ARG A 121 7.57 -12.01 16.18
C ARG A 121 9.08 -12.14 16.00
N GLN A 122 9.54 -13.01 15.12
CA GLN A 122 10.94 -13.41 14.98
C GLN A 122 11.47 -13.26 13.56
N ARG A 123 10.62 -13.41 12.55
CA ARG A 123 11.02 -13.60 11.16
C ARG A 123 9.89 -13.29 10.19
N SER A 124 10.26 -13.16 8.92
CA SER A 124 9.35 -12.90 7.82
C SER A 124 9.69 -13.72 6.59
N TRP A 125 8.75 -13.76 5.65
CA TRP A 125 8.94 -14.30 4.32
C TRP A 125 8.15 -13.50 3.30
N PHE A 126 8.65 -13.49 2.06
CA PHE A 126 7.92 -12.98 0.92
C PHE A 126 6.99 -14.05 0.36
N VAL A 127 5.78 -13.64 -0.02
CA VAL A 127 4.74 -14.51 -0.55
C VAL A 127 4.04 -13.89 -1.75
N HIS A 128 3.94 -14.66 -2.83
CA HIS A 128 3.18 -14.34 -4.04
C HIS A 128 2.78 -15.63 -4.75
N ALA A 129 1.56 -15.72 -5.27
CA ALA A 129 1.04 -16.91 -5.94
C ALA A 129 1.22 -18.21 -5.11
N LYS A 130 1.07 -18.12 -3.78
CA LYS A 130 1.30 -19.21 -2.81
C LYS A 130 2.75 -19.69 -2.71
N VAL A 131 3.69 -19.05 -3.41
CA VAL A 131 5.11 -19.35 -3.32
C VAL A 131 5.71 -18.51 -2.19
N HIS A 132 6.31 -19.20 -1.22
CA HIS A 132 6.97 -18.61 -0.07
C HIS A 132 8.49 -18.61 -0.30
N GLY A 133 9.17 -17.50 -0.04
CA GLY A 133 10.61 -17.39 -0.27
C GLY A 133 11.27 -16.33 0.62
N GLN A 134 12.61 -16.30 0.55
CA GLN A 134 13.45 -15.28 1.20
C GLN A 134 13.10 -15.05 2.67
N ARG A 135 13.40 -16.06 3.50
CA ARG A 135 13.26 -15.91 4.95
C ARG A 135 14.23 -14.84 5.46
N CYS A 136 13.71 -13.83 6.13
CA CYS A 136 14.50 -12.79 6.78
C CYS A 136 14.30 -12.86 8.30
N GLU A 137 15.40 -12.77 9.06
CA GLU A 137 15.35 -12.65 10.52
C GLU A 137 14.92 -11.23 10.91
N GLY A 138 14.32 -11.09 12.09
CA GLY A 138 13.69 -9.85 12.52
C GLY A 138 12.18 -9.95 12.32
N GLY A 139 11.45 -9.64 13.39
CA GLY A 139 10.00 -9.71 13.44
C GLY A 139 9.39 -8.43 13.97
N ILE A 140 8.09 -8.49 14.27
CA ILE A 140 7.31 -7.35 14.75
C ILE A 140 6.79 -7.58 16.17
N GLN A 141 6.53 -6.47 16.86
CA GLN A 141 5.80 -6.42 18.11
C GLN A 141 4.81 -5.27 18.09
N GLN A 142 3.98 -5.15 19.13
CA GLN A 142 3.13 -3.97 19.30
C GLN A 142 4.00 -2.70 19.32
N GLY A 143 3.61 -1.71 18.52
CA GLY A 143 4.36 -0.46 18.32
C GLY A 143 5.42 -0.52 17.22
N SER A 144 5.69 -1.68 16.62
CA SER A 144 6.56 -1.74 15.44
C SER A 144 5.91 -1.08 14.22
N THR A 145 6.73 -0.61 13.29
CA THR A 145 6.28 -0.14 11.97
C THR A 145 6.73 -1.10 10.87
N VAL A 146 5.88 -1.30 9.87
CA VAL A 146 6.21 -2.03 8.63
C VAL A 146 6.02 -1.09 7.45
N GLY A 147 7.12 -0.74 6.79
CA GLY A 147 7.13 0.12 5.61
C GLY A 147 7.05 -0.68 4.32
N VAL A 148 6.37 -0.12 3.32
CA VAL A 148 6.30 -0.68 1.96
C VAL A 148 6.76 0.40 0.99
N LEU A 149 7.85 0.11 0.28
CA LEU A 149 8.35 0.95 -0.80
C LEU A 149 7.98 0.32 -2.14
N LEU A 150 7.11 1.00 -2.89
CA LEU A 150 6.76 0.63 -4.24
C LEU A 150 7.47 1.54 -5.25
N ASP A 151 8.50 1.02 -5.91
CA ASP A 151 9.22 1.71 -6.97
C ASP A 151 8.77 1.19 -8.34
N LEU A 152 7.85 1.91 -8.97
CA LEU A 152 7.33 1.59 -10.30
C LEU A 152 8.22 2.13 -11.42
N ASN A 153 9.28 2.87 -11.12
CA ASN A 153 10.31 3.25 -12.08
C ASN A 153 11.28 2.07 -12.30
N ARG A 154 11.62 1.35 -11.23
CA ARG A 154 12.42 0.11 -11.27
C ARG A 154 11.58 -1.17 -11.28
N HIS A 155 10.25 -1.05 -11.27
CA HIS A 155 9.29 -2.15 -11.26
C HIS A 155 9.50 -3.16 -10.12
N GLN A 156 9.73 -2.65 -8.92
CA GLN A 156 10.08 -3.45 -7.74
C GLN A 156 9.37 -2.98 -6.47
N VAL A 157 9.38 -3.84 -5.46
CA VAL A 157 8.89 -3.52 -4.11
C VAL A 157 9.86 -4.04 -3.06
N SER A 158 10.11 -3.25 -2.03
CA SER A 158 10.92 -3.60 -0.86
C SER A 158 10.17 -3.26 0.43
N PHE A 159 10.64 -3.84 1.54
CA PHE A 159 10.00 -3.73 2.84
C PHE A 159 10.97 -3.15 3.87
N TYR A 160 10.42 -2.46 4.85
CA TYR A 160 11.14 -1.89 5.97
C TYR A 160 10.46 -2.33 7.27
N VAL A 161 11.24 -2.49 8.33
CA VAL A 161 10.73 -2.76 9.68
C VAL A 161 11.41 -1.81 10.65
N ASN A 162 10.63 -0.97 11.32
CA ASN A 162 11.13 0.12 12.19
C ASN A 162 12.16 1.00 11.46
N GLU A 163 11.78 1.52 10.27
CA GLU A 163 12.58 2.40 9.42
C GLU A 163 13.85 1.77 8.81
N GLU A 164 14.17 0.52 9.13
CA GLU A 164 15.34 -0.20 8.59
C GLU A 164 14.96 -1.11 7.42
N PRO A 165 15.79 -1.20 6.35
CA PRO A 165 15.57 -2.13 5.25
C PRO A 165 15.45 -3.58 5.73
N HIS A 166 14.35 -4.24 5.37
CA HIS A 166 14.04 -5.59 5.86
C HIS A 166 14.14 -6.64 4.75
N GLY A 167 15.35 -7.17 4.60
CA GLY A 167 15.69 -8.16 3.57
C GLY A 167 16.05 -7.54 2.22
N PRO A 168 16.23 -8.38 1.17
CA PRO A 168 16.51 -7.89 -0.18
C PRO A 168 15.26 -7.31 -0.84
N ILE A 169 15.41 -6.78 -2.06
CA ILE A 169 14.27 -6.44 -2.92
C ILE A 169 13.37 -7.68 -3.06
N ALA A 170 12.08 -7.53 -2.71
CA ALA A 170 11.18 -8.65 -2.51
C ALA A 170 10.61 -9.18 -3.82
N PHE A 171 10.17 -8.29 -4.70
CA PHE A 171 9.59 -8.64 -5.99
C PHE A 171 10.04 -7.66 -7.07
N HIS A 172 10.12 -8.18 -8.31
CA HIS A 172 10.47 -7.45 -9.52
C HIS A 172 9.40 -7.65 -10.60
N ASN A 173 9.55 -6.95 -11.73
CA ASN A 173 8.65 -7.04 -12.90
C ASN A 173 7.20 -6.66 -12.56
N LEU A 174 7.02 -5.65 -11.70
CA LEU A 174 5.73 -5.13 -11.32
C LEU A 174 5.21 -4.11 -12.34
N TYR A 175 4.22 -4.52 -13.14
CA TYR A 175 3.59 -3.67 -14.17
C TYR A 175 2.10 -3.45 -13.90
N GLY A 176 1.57 -2.27 -14.20
CA GLY A 176 0.15 -1.95 -14.05
C GLY A 176 -0.19 -1.19 -12.77
N VAL A 177 -1.44 -1.30 -12.31
CA VAL A 177 -1.93 -0.59 -11.11
C VAL A 177 -1.82 -1.49 -9.88
N PHE A 178 -1.29 -0.95 -8.79
CA PHE A 178 -1.16 -1.62 -7.50
C PHE A 178 -1.72 -0.76 -6.37
N TYR A 179 -2.41 -1.40 -5.44
CA TYR A 179 -2.98 -0.79 -4.26
C TYR A 179 -2.18 -1.23 -3.02
N PRO A 180 -1.93 -0.32 -2.07
CA PRO A 180 -1.48 -0.69 -0.72
C PRO A 180 -2.41 -1.74 -0.13
N ALA A 181 -1.85 -2.80 0.44
CA ALA A 181 -2.62 -3.93 0.93
C ALA A 181 -2.05 -4.46 2.25
N VAL A 182 -2.96 -4.87 3.14
CA VAL A 182 -2.63 -5.61 4.35
C VAL A 182 -3.66 -6.71 4.55
N SER A 183 -3.23 -7.92 4.93
CA SER A 183 -4.14 -8.96 5.40
C SER A 183 -3.95 -9.20 6.88
N VAL A 184 -5.00 -8.95 7.66
CA VAL A 184 -5.02 -9.10 9.12
C VAL A 184 -5.94 -10.24 9.53
N ASN A 185 -5.71 -10.77 10.74
CA ASN A 185 -6.51 -11.79 11.39
C ASN A 185 -6.87 -11.30 12.81
N ARG A 186 -7.74 -12.03 13.51
CA ARG A 186 -8.14 -11.74 14.88
C ARG A 186 -6.94 -11.43 15.77
N GLY A 187 -7.06 -10.33 16.52
CA GLY A 187 -6.04 -9.91 17.48
C GLY A 187 -4.89 -9.12 16.86
N VAL A 188 -4.98 -8.79 15.57
CA VAL A 188 -4.12 -7.81 14.92
C VAL A 188 -4.94 -6.56 14.59
N THR A 189 -4.43 -5.40 15.00
CA THR A 189 -4.91 -4.08 14.56
C THR A 189 -3.71 -3.31 14.03
N VAL A 190 -3.89 -2.66 12.88
CA VAL A 190 -2.85 -1.83 12.28
C VAL A 190 -3.40 -0.47 11.88
N THR A 191 -2.54 0.55 11.95
CA THR A 191 -2.83 1.90 11.47
C THR A 191 -1.92 2.24 10.30
N LEU A 192 -2.51 2.75 9.22
CA LEU A 192 -1.84 3.16 8.00
C LEU A 192 -1.37 4.62 8.12
N HIS A 193 -0.11 4.85 7.77
CA HIS A 193 0.53 6.15 7.68
C HIS A 193 0.91 6.42 6.22
N THR A 194 0.41 7.54 5.68
CA THR A 194 0.62 7.96 4.28
C THR A 194 1.21 9.37 4.24
N ALA A 195 1.37 9.92 3.03
CA ALA A 195 2.03 11.19 2.83
C ALA A 195 3.46 11.23 3.39
N LEU A 196 4.18 10.11 3.29
CA LEU A 196 5.56 9.96 3.75
C LEU A 196 6.53 10.15 2.58
N ASP A 197 7.69 10.73 2.91
CA ASP A 197 8.81 10.79 1.99
C ASP A 197 9.41 9.40 1.79
N VAL A 198 10.08 9.23 0.66
CA VAL A 198 10.81 8.01 0.33
C VAL A 198 12.05 7.91 1.24
N PRO A 199 12.38 6.73 1.81
CA PRO A 199 13.56 6.57 2.66
C PRO A 199 14.86 7.05 1.97
N SER A 200 15.72 7.72 2.72
CA SER A 200 16.96 8.36 2.21
C SER A 200 17.91 7.41 1.51
N ASP A 201 17.91 6.14 1.90
CA ASP A 201 18.87 5.12 1.42
C ASP A 201 18.71 4.79 -0.07
N ILE A 202 17.64 5.28 -0.70
CA ILE A 202 17.35 5.12 -2.12
C ILE A 202 18.08 6.17 -2.97
N GLU A 203 18.48 7.31 -2.40
CA GLU A 203 19.24 8.34 -3.13
C GLU A 203 20.65 7.86 -3.51
N ASP A 204 21.20 6.90 -2.76
CA ASP A 204 22.55 6.34 -2.95
C ASP A 204 22.60 5.02 -3.75
N SER A 205 21.46 4.54 -4.27
CA SER A 205 21.29 3.18 -4.86
C SER A 205 21.07 3.13 -6.37
#